data_AF-A0A7Z2JFM7-F1
#
_entry.id   AF-A0A7Z2JFM7-F1
#
_cell.length_a   1.000
_cell.length_b   1.000
_cell.length_c   1.000
_cell.angle_alpha   90.00
_cell.angle_beta   90.00
_cell.angle_gamma   90.00
#
_symmetry.space_group_name_H-M   'P 1'
#
loop_
_entity.id
_entity.type
_entity.pdbx_description
1 polymer ?
#
loop_
_entity_poly.entity_id
_entity_poly.type
_entity_poly.pdbx_seq_one_letter_code
_entity_poly.pdbx_strand_id
1 'polypeptide(L)'
;MFQITQAAALICSQLPIPQSFDFIATLHDWQDLAGAVIGGLMGVTGALIVAARATRRERRIAASTVLPEVMSLRACNDEIDKAKKVSRRDRRGKARLVCDMLLRARPTLTTLHSPVITQLYDIDARVYSHLFHAHWMHEQFEPALERYREARNEARAPHASPDDAEAAEFKLDLQVAKTTWAWERSVEHATLANYYLDRFVFRRWPNWAFGLRMRYFPNDLDRRSKHLLETGSLLREPDASSNPELDPNMPI
;
A
#
# COMPACT_ATOMS: atom_id res chain seq x y z
N MET A 1 26.14 -89.89 32.63
CA MET A 1 26.34 -88.67 33.44
C MET A 1 27.19 -87.60 32.76
N PHE A 2 28.11 -87.95 31.85
CA PHE A 2 28.97 -86.98 31.13
C PHE A 2 28.27 -86.13 30.04
N GLN A 3 27.17 -86.61 29.45
CA GLN A 3 26.45 -85.89 28.39
C GLN A 3 25.55 -84.75 28.89
N ILE A 4 25.07 -84.83 30.15
CA ILE A 4 24.20 -83.79 30.74
C ILE A 4 25.02 -82.53 31.07
N THR A 5 26.28 -82.71 31.48
CA THR A 5 27.23 -81.61 31.74
C THR A 5 27.65 -80.83 30.48
N GLN A 6 27.71 -81.50 29.33
CA GLN A 6 28.09 -80.85 28.06
C GLN A 6 26.94 -79.97 27.50
N ALA A 7 25.69 -80.44 27.64
CA ALA A 7 24.51 -79.67 27.24
C ALA A 7 24.32 -78.42 28.12
N ALA A 8 24.57 -78.51 29.43
CA ALA A 8 24.48 -77.36 30.33
C ALA A 8 25.56 -76.29 30.03
N ALA A 9 26.77 -76.69 29.64
CA ALA A 9 27.84 -75.77 29.25
C ALA A 9 27.54 -75.02 27.94
N LEU A 10 26.93 -75.71 26.95
CA LEU A 10 26.50 -75.10 25.69
C LEU A 10 25.38 -74.06 25.90
N ILE A 11 24.42 -74.34 26.77
CA ILE A 11 23.32 -73.40 27.07
C ILE A 11 23.83 -72.15 27.80
N CYS A 12 24.80 -72.29 28.71
CA CYS A 12 25.37 -71.13 29.42
C CYS A 12 26.30 -70.28 28.54
N SER A 13 26.88 -70.85 27.48
CA SER A 13 27.72 -70.12 26.51
C SER A 13 26.92 -69.25 25.52
N GLN A 14 25.60 -69.43 25.45
CA GLN A 14 24.70 -68.70 24.55
C GLN A 14 23.81 -67.68 25.27
N LEU A 15 24.05 -67.42 26.55
CA LEU A 15 23.38 -66.30 27.23
C LEU A 15 23.90 -65.00 26.58
N PRO A 16 23.03 -64.20 25.93
CA PRO A 16 23.44 -62.93 25.38
C PRO A 16 23.96 -62.09 26.54
N ILE A 17 25.26 -61.83 26.54
CA ILE A 17 25.87 -60.86 27.45
C ILE A 17 25.06 -59.58 27.21
N PRO A 18 24.37 -59.02 28.23
CA PRO A 18 23.68 -57.75 28.07
C PRO A 18 24.74 -56.79 27.59
N GLN A 19 24.61 -56.30 26.35
CA GLN A 19 25.58 -55.41 25.75
C GLN A 19 25.79 -54.28 26.76
N SER A 20 27.01 -54.22 27.32
CA SER A 20 27.40 -53.15 28.22
C SER A 20 27.06 -51.85 27.52
N PHE A 21 26.29 -50.98 28.17
CA PHE A 21 25.90 -49.68 27.66
C PHE A 21 27.11 -48.99 27.02
N ASP A 22 27.16 -49.00 25.68
CA ASP A 22 28.24 -48.37 24.95
C ASP A 22 27.96 -46.88 24.90
N PHE A 23 28.39 -46.22 25.97
CA PHE A 23 28.24 -44.78 26.15
C PHE A 23 28.82 -44.01 24.96
N ILE A 24 29.88 -44.52 24.33
CA ILE A 24 30.53 -43.88 23.18
C ILE A 24 29.62 -43.97 21.95
N ALA A 25 29.06 -45.15 21.66
CA ALA A 25 28.11 -45.32 20.56
C ALA A 25 26.85 -44.46 20.76
N THR A 26 26.30 -44.46 21.98
CA THR A 26 25.12 -43.65 22.33
C THR A 26 25.41 -42.15 22.15
N LEU A 27 26.59 -41.68 22.56
CA LEU A 27 27.00 -40.28 22.40
C LEU A 27 27.22 -39.91 20.92
N HIS A 28 27.74 -40.83 20.12
CA HIS A 28 27.89 -40.63 18.68
C HIS A 28 26.54 -40.48 17.97
N ASP A 29 25.56 -41.34 18.30
CA ASP A 29 24.20 -41.26 17.74
C ASP A 29 23.50 -39.94 18.13
N TRP A 30 23.71 -39.45 19.36
CA TRP A 30 23.20 -38.14 19.78
C TRP A 30 23.85 -36.98 19.02
N GLN A 31 25.16 -37.09 18.72
CA GLN A 31 25.85 -36.09 17.91
C GLN A 31 25.32 -36.08 16.47
N ASP A 32 25.09 -37.25 15.87
CA ASP A 32 24.55 -37.36 14.51
C ASP A 32 23.11 -36.87 14.44
N LEU A 33 22.28 -37.17 15.44
CA LEU A 33 20.93 -36.64 15.57
C LEU A 33 20.94 -35.11 15.70
N ALA A 34 21.81 -34.57 16.57
CA ALA A 34 21.96 -33.12 16.72
C ALA A 34 22.43 -32.46 15.41
N GLY A 35 23.37 -33.09 14.71
CA GLY A 35 23.84 -32.65 13.40
C GLY A 35 22.73 -32.62 12.35
N ALA A 36 21.89 -33.66 12.30
CA ALA A 36 20.74 -33.72 11.39
C ALA A 36 19.69 -32.65 11.71
N VAL A 37 19.39 -32.39 12.98
CA VAL A 37 18.46 -31.35 13.41
C VAL A 37 18.99 -29.95 13.05
N ILE A 38 20.24 -29.65 13.38
CA ILE A 38 20.86 -28.35 13.05
C ILE A 38 20.94 -28.16 11.54
N GLY A 39 21.36 -29.18 10.79
CA GLY A 39 21.43 -29.15 9.33
C GLY A 39 20.05 -28.91 8.69
N GLY A 40 19.02 -29.59 9.19
CA GLY A 40 17.63 -29.39 8.77
C GLY A 40 17.13 -27.97 9.03
N LEU A 41 17.37 -27.43 10.24
CA LEU A 41 17.00 -26.05 10.60
C LEU A 41 17.72 -25.01 9.75
N MET A 42 19.01 -25.19 9.48
CA MET A 42 19.77 -24.33 8.59
C MET A 42 19.22 -24.38 7.15
N GLY A 43 18.85 -25.57 6.65
CA GLY A 43 18.22 -25.74 5.35
C GLY A 43 16.89 -24.99 5.22
N VAL A 44 16.00 -25.14 6.20
CA VAL A 44 14.71 -24.42 6.25
C VAL A 44 14.93 -22.90 6.33
N THR A 45 15.84 -22.46 7.19
CA THR A 45 16.16 -21.02 7.35
C THR A 45 16.73 -20.44 6.05
N GLY A 46 17.63 -21.16 5.38
CA GLY A 46 18.17 -20.77 4.08
C GLY A 46 17.09 -20.63 3.02
N ALA A 47 16.18 -21.61 2.92
CA ALA A 47 15.05 -21.58 1.99
C ALA A 47 14.12 -20.39 2.25
N LEU A 48 13.77 -20.11 3.51
CA LEU A 48 12.96 -18.96 3.90
C LEU A 48 13.62 -17.63 3.53
N ILE A 49 14.94 -17.50 3.71
CA ILE A 49 15.70 -16.30 3.33
C ILE A 49 15.65 -16.08 1.81
N VAL A 50 15.86 -17.14 1.03
CA VAL A 50 15.83 -17.07 -0.45
C VAL A 50 14.42 -16.72 -0.93
N ALA A 51 13.39 -17.39 -0.42
CA ALA A 51 12.00 -17.10 -0.75
C ALA A 51 11.64 -15.64 -0.42
N ALA A 52 11.97 -15.17 0.79
CA ALA A 52 11.71 -13.79 1.20
C ALA A 52 12.43 -12.76 0.31
N ARG A 53 13.65 -13.06 -0.15
CA ARG A 53 14.38 -12.20 -1.08
C ARG A 53 13.74 -12.16 -2.47
N ALA A 54 13.32 -13.31 -3.00
CA ALA A 54 12.64 -13.39 -4.29
C ALA A 54 11.33 -12.60 -4.28
N THR A 55 10.47 -12.83 -3.28
CA THR A 55 9.20 -12.11 -3.12
C THR A 55 9.41 -10.60 -2.94
N ARG A 56 10.43 -10.17 -2.19
CA ARG A 56 10.76 -8.73 -2.07
C ARG A 56 11.18 -8.11 -3.39
N ARG A 57 11.91 -8.84 -4.24
CA ARG A 57 12.34 -8.36 -5.56
C ARG A 57 11.12 -8.18 -6.47
N GLU A 58 10.23 -9.15 -6.54
CA GLU A 58 9.00 -9.07 -7.34
C GLU A 58 8.12 -7.89 -6.91
N ARG A 59 7.89 -7.74 -5.59
CA ARG A 59 7.15 -6.60 -5.03
C ARG A 59 7.76 -5.26 -5.40
N ARG A 60 9.09 -5.15 -5.39
CA ARG A 60 9.80 -3.93 -5.81
C ARG A 60 9.64 -3.64 -7.29
N ILE A 61 9.68 -4.66 -8.14
CA ILE A 61 9.44 -4.51 -9.58
C ILE A 61 8.01 -4.02 -9.80
N ALA A 62 7.02 -4.68 -9.21
CA ALA A 62 5.61 -4.26 -9.30
C ALA A 62 5.36 -2.85 -8.75
N ALA A 63 5.99 -2.48 -7.64
CA ALA A 63 5.88 -1.12 -7.10
C ALA A 63 6.56 -0.09 -8.02
N SER A 64 7.70 -0.45 -8.62
CA SER A 64 8.46 0.46 -9.49
C SER A 64 7.74 0.79 -10.80
N THR A 65 6.82 -0.06 -11.27
CA THR A 65 6.03 0.22 -12.47
C THR A 65 4.90 1.20 -12.20
N VAL A 66 4.26 1.14 -11.01
CA VAL A 66 3.17 2.05 -10.64
C VAL A 66 3.65 3.38 -10.04
N LEU A 67 4.85 3.40 -9.46
CA LEU A 67 5.39 4.57 -8.77
C LEU A 67 5.45 5.84 -9.64
N PRO A 68 5.92 5.80 -10.91
CA PRO A 68 5.97 6.99 -11.75
C PRO A 68 4.61 7.64 -11.97
N GLU A 69 3.54 6.86 -12.11
CA GLU A 69 2.19 7.38 -12.32
C GLU A 69 1.62 8.03 -11.07
N VAL A 70 1.81 7.38 -9.92
CA VAL A 70 1.45 7.94 -8.63
C VAL A 70 2.19 9.26 -8.37
N MET A 71 3.49 9.31 -8.70
CA MET A 71 4.28 10.55 -8.59
C MET A 71 3.83 11.62 -9.60
N SER A 72 3.45 11.23 -10.81
CA SER A 72 2.94 12.16 -11.84
C SER A 72 1.63 12.84 -11.40
N LEU A 73 0.68 12.07 -10.83
CA LEU A 73 -0.55 12.65 -10.26
C LEU A 73 -0.25 13.67 -9.17
N ARG A 74 0.66 13.32 -8.26
CA ARG A 74 1.07 14.22 -7.18
C ARG A 74 1.75 15.48 -7.72
N ALA A 75 2.68 15.33 -8.66
CA ALA A 75 3.38 16.47 -9.27
C ALA A 75 2.41 17.43 -9.97
N CYS A 76 1.45 16.88 -10.74
CA CYS A 76 0.38 17.66 -11.35
C CYS A 76 -0.46 18.40 -10.30
N ASN A 77 -0.79 17.74 -9.19
CA ASN A 77 -1.50 18.40 -8.10
C ASN A 77 -0.67 19.52 -7.43
N ASP A 78 0.62 19.29 -7.19
CA ASP A 78 1.51 20.29 -6.60
C ASP A 78 1.62 21.54 -7.49
N GLU A 79 1.64 21.37 -8.82
CA GLU A 79 1.59 22.46 -9.79
C GLU A 79 0.26 23.23 -9.74
N ILE A 80 -0.85 22.51 -9.66
CA ILE A 80 -2.19 23.09 -9.53
C ILE A 80 -2.32 23.87 -8.21
N ASP A 81 -1.85 23.32 -7.10
CA ASP A 81 -1.92 23.96 -5.79
C ASP A 81 -1.03 25.22 -5.72
N LYS A 82 0.14 25.19 -6.36
CA LYS A 82 0.97 26.40 -6.55
C LYS A 82 0.20 27.46 -7.34
N ALA A 83 -0.46 27.10 -8.44
CA ALA A 83 -1.25 28.04 -9.23
C ALA A 83 -2.46 28.60 -8.45
N LYS A 84 -3.16 27.77 -7.65
CA LYS A 84 -4.26 28.20 -6.77
C LYS A 84 -3.81 29.22 -5.72
N LYS A 85 -2.61 29.05 -5.15
CA LYS A 85 -2.02 29.94 -4.15
C LYS A 85 -1.70 31.33 -4.71
N VAL A 86 -1.19 31.39 -5.95
CA VAL A 86 -0.85 32.67 -6.62
C VAL A 86 -2.09 33.35 -7.24
N SER A 87 -3.15 32.60 -7.53
CA SER A 87 -4.36 33.14 -8.14
C SER A 87 -5.14 34.06 -7.19
N ARG A 88 -5.42 35.29 -7.65
CA ARG A 88 -6.31 36.26 -6.98
C ARG A 88 -7.80 36.02 -7.26
N ARG A 89 -8.16 34.92 -7.92
CA ARG A 89 -9.56 34.58 -8.20
C ARG A 89 -10.30 34.23 -6.91
N ASP A 90 -11.61 34.43 -6.95
CA ASP A 90 -12.53 33.96 -5.93
C ASP A 90 -12.57 32.42 -5.87
N ARG A 91 -13.29 31.84 -4.90
CA ARG A 91 -13.37 30.39 -4.72
C ARG A 91 -13.91 29.68 -5.97
N ARG A 92 -14.93 30.23 -6.63
CA ARG A 92 -15.52 29.67 -7.85
C ARG A 92 -14.53 29.73 -9.01
N GLY A 93 -13.89 30.88 -9.21
CA GLY A 93 -12.86 31.07 -10.23
C GLY A 93 -11.61 30.21 -10.02
N LYS A 94 -11.24 29.91 -8.77
CA LYS A 94 -10.17 28.95 -8.43
C LYS A 94 -10.56 27.52 -8.79
N ALA A 95 -11.78 27.07 -8.50
CA ALA A 95 -12.23 25.74 -8.88
C ALA A 95 -12.27 25.56 -10.41
N ARG A 96 -12.76 26.56 -11.15
CA ARG A 96 -12.69 26.58 -12.62
C ARG A 96 -11.25 26.57 -13.14
N LEU A 97 -10.34 27.30 -12.48
CA LEU A 97 -8.91 27.29 -12.83
C LEU A 97 -8.32 25.88 -12.71
N VAL A 98 -8.65 25.14 -11.66
CA VAL A 98 -8.22 23.75 -11.47
C VAL A 98 -8.66 22.89 -12.66
N CYS A 99 -9.95 22.91 -13.00
CA CYS A 99 -10.47 22.13 -14.12
C CYS A 99 -9.84 22.55 -15.47
N ASP A 100 -9.58 23.84 -15.69
CA ASP A 100 -8.89 24.33 -16.88
C ASP A 100 -7.43 23.87 -16.96
N MET A 101 -6.72 23.80 -15.83
CA MET A 101 -5.36 23.25 -15.78
C MET A 101 -5.37 21.74 -16.03
N LEU A 102 -6.33 21.02 -15.44
CA LEU A 102 -6.50 19.59 -15.64
C LEU A 102 -6.84 19.24 -17.09
N LEU A 103 -7.66 20.05 -17.76
CA LEU A 103 -7.93 19.89 -19.19
C LEU A 103 -6.68 20.01 -20.07
N ARG A 104 -5.68 20.79 -19.64
CA ARG A 104 -4.41 20.96 -20.36
C ARG A 104 -3.41 19.86 -20.01
N ALA A 105 -3.32 19.52 -18.73
CA ALA A 105 -2.37 18.54 -18.24
C ALA A 105 -2.74 17.11 -18.66
N ARG A 106 -4.05 16.77 -18.65
CA ARG A 106 -4.61 15.43 -18.92
C ARG A 106 -3.68 14.31 -18.43
N PRO A 107 -3.48 14.17 -17.11
CA PRO A 107 -2.61 13.14 -16.58
C PRO A 107 -3.13 11.76 -16.99
N THR A 108 -2.36 11.02 -17.77
CA THR A 108 -2.71 9.67 -18.20
C THR A 108 -2.15 8.65 -17.22
N LEU A 109 -2.97 7.67 -16.83
CA LEU A 109 -2.56 6.53 -16.02
C LEU A 109 -2.75 5.29 -16.88
N THR A 110 -1.67 4.55 -17.12
CA THR A 110 -1.66 3.37 -17.98
C THR A 110 -1.31 2.10 -17.20
N THR A 111 -0.35 2.19 -16.29
CA THR A 111 0.13 1.11 -15.43
C THR A 111 -0.76 0.93 -14.21
N LEU A 112 -1.45 1.96 -13.72
CA LEU A 112 -2.48 1.81 -12.69
C LEU A 112 -3.73 1.06 -13.20
N HIS A 113 -3.91 0.92 -14.51
CA HIS A 113 -4.98 0.11 -15.10
C HIS A 113 -4.55 -1.36 -15.32
N SER A 114 -3.33 -1.71 -14.93
CA SER A 114 -2.73 -3.03 -15.18
C SER A 114 -3.02 -4.02 -14.05
N PRO A 115 -3.07 -5.34 -14.34
CA PRO A 115 -3.11 -6.39 -13.32
C PRO A 115 -1.92 -6.36 -12.35
N VAL A 116 -0.88 -5.56 -12.58
CA VAL A 116 0.22 -5.37 -11.63
C VAL A 116 -0.26 -4.91 -10.24
N ILE A 117 -1.38 -4.18 -10.14
CA ILE A 117 -1.95 -3.79 -8.84
C ILE A 117 -2.30 -5.02 -7.99
N THR A 118 -2.75 -6.13 -8.59
CA THR A 118 -3.11 -7.34 -7.84
C THR A 118 -1.88 -7.99 -7.21
N GLN A 119 -0.69 -7.85 -7.79
CA GLN A 119 0.56 -8.34 -7.20
C GLN A 119 0.96 -7.55 -5.94
N LEU A 120 0.42 -6.35 -5.76
CA LEU A 120 0.65 -5.51 -4.58
C LEU A 120 -0.35 -5.79 -3.44
N TYR A 121 -1.40 -6.58 -3.71
CA TYR A 121 -2.38 -7.01 -2.70
C TYR A 121 -1.73 -7.72 -1.51
N ASP A 122 -0.79 -8.62 -1.77
CA ASP A 122 -0.12 -9.44 -0.76
C ASP A 122 0.88 -8.66 0.13
N ILE A 123 1.06 -7.37 -0.11
CA ILE A 123 2.00 -6.53 0.65
C ILE A 123 1.33 -5.97 1.90
N ASP A 124 0.28 -5.19 1.67
CA ASP A 124 -0.51 -4.53 2.71
C ASP A 124 -1.85 -4.10 2.10
N ALA A 125 -2.95 -4.36 2.80
CA ALA A 125 -4.29 -4.05 2.32
C ALA A 125 -4.48 -2.55 2.01
N ARG A 126 -3.81 -1.66 2.75
CA ARG A 126 -3.94 -0.21 2.56
C ARG A 126 -3.26 0.25 1.29
N VAL A 127 -2.07 -0.30 0.97
CA VAL A 127 -1.37 -0.02 -0.30
C VAL A 127 -2.30 -0.35 -1.46
N TYR A 128 -2.86 -1.56 -1.45
CA TYR A 128 -3.79 -2.00 -2.47
C TYR A 128 -5.04 -1.13 -2.54
N SER A 129 -5.72 -0.87 -1.42
CA SER A 129 -6.92 -0.03 -1.39
C SER A 129 -6.65 1.37 -1.96
N HIS A 130 -5.53 2.00 -1.58
CA HIS A 130 -5.21 3.32 -2.11
C HIS A 130 -4.86 3.29 -3.60
N LEU A 131 -4.09 2.32 -4.09
CA LEU A 131 -3.81 2.20 -5.53
C LEU A 131 -5.08 1.91 -6.34
N PHE A 132 -5.91 0.99 -5.85
CA PHE A 132 -7.18 0.63 -6.47
C PHE A 132 -8.14 1.83 -6.52
N HIS A 133 -8.31 2.55 -5.41
CA HIS A 133 -9.16 3.74 -5.40
C HIS A 133 -8.59 4.90 -6.23
N ALA A 134 -7.26 5.09 -6.27
CA ALA A 134 -6.65 6.09 -7.15
C ALA A 134 -6.96 5.82 -8.61
N HIS A 135 -6.81 4.55 -9.04
CA HIS A 135 -7.17 4.07 -10.37
C HIS A 135 -8.67 4.25 -10.66
N TRP A 136 -9.54 3.73 -9.79
CA TRP A 136 -10.99 3.82 -9.94
C TRP A 136 -11.48 5.27 -10.03
N MET A 137 -10.95 6.17 -9.20
CA MET A 137 -11.31 7.60 -9.25
C MET A 137 -10.76 8.30 -10.49
N HIS A 138 -9.60 7.88 -11.00
CA HIS A 138 -9.07 8.40 -12.25
C HIS A 138 -9.91 7.97 -13.45
N GLU A 139 -10.41 6.73 -13.46
CA GLU A 139 -11.34 6.26 -14.49
C GLU A 139 -12.63 7.09 -14.51
N GLN A 140 -13.13 7.52 -13.35
CA GLN A 140 -14.28 8.44 -13.27
C GLN A 140 -13.94 9.89 -13.63
N PHE A 141 -12.67 10.27 -13.47
CA PHE A 141 -12.19 11.64 -13.72
C PHE A 141 -12.21 11.99 -15.21
N GLU A 142 -11.78 11.09 -16.11
CA GLU A 142 -11.72 11.42 -17.55
C GLU A 142 -13.11 11.75 -18.14
N PRO A 143 -14.19 10.96 -17.89
CA PRO A 143 -15.55 11.34 -18.31
C PRO A 143 -16.05 12.62 -17.64
N ALA A 144 -15.69 12.87 -16.38
CA ALA A 144 -16.07 14.10 -15.69
C ALA A 144 -15.38 15.33 -16.29
N LEU A 145 -14.12 15.20 -16.68
CA LEU A 145 -13.34 16.25 -17.33
C LEU A 145 -13.89 16.57 -18.72
N GLU A 146 -14.35 15.55 -19.46
CA GLU A 146 -14.97 15.73 -20.76
C GLU A 146 -16.33 16.46 -20.65
N ARG A 147 -17.18 16.06 -19.69
CA ARG A 147 -18.44 16.78 -19.39
C ARG A 147 -18.21 18.21 -18.94
N TYR A 148 -17.12 18.47 -18.20
CA TYR A 148 -16.71 19.84 -17.88
C TYR A 148 -16.34 20.62 -19.15
N ARG A 149 -15.60 20.02 -20.09
CA ARG A 149 -15.25 20.65 -21.37
C ARG A 149 -16.51 21.04 -22.15
N GLU A 150 -17.48 20.14 -22.24
CA GLU A 150 -18.78 20.38 -22.88
C GLU A 150 -19.54 21.51 -22.19
N ALA A 151 -19.74 21.43 -20.87
CA ALA A 151 -20.46 22.46 -20.10
C ALA A 151 -19.78 23.83 -20.18
N ARG A 152 -18.44 23.88 -20.25
CA ARG A 152 -17.66 25.11 -20.44
C ARG A 152 -17.87 25.71 -21.81
N ASN A 153 -17.99 24.88 -22.86
CA ASN A 153 -18.25 25.35 -24.21
C ASN A 153 -19.70 25.87 -24.33
N GLU A 154 -20.65 25.18 -23.73
CA GLU A 154 -22.06 25.59 -23.66
C GLU A 154 -22.24 26.91 -22.91
N ALA A 155 -21.60 27.08 -21.74
CA ALA A 155 -21.66 28.33 -20.99
C ALA A 155 -21.07 29.53 -21.76
N ARG A 156 -20.16 29.30 -22.71
CA ARG A 156 -19.57 30.33 -23.58
C ARG A 156 -20.35 30.58 -24.87
N ALA A 157 -21.27 29.69 -25.23
CA ALA A 157 -22.07 29.85 -26.43
C ALA A 157 -23.04 31.03 -26.26
N PRO A 158 -23.43 31.71 -27.34
CA PRO A 158 -24.52 32.68 -27.29
C PRO A 158 -25.82 32.01 -26.84
N HIS A 159 -26.47 32.57 -25.81
CA HIS A 159 -27.74 32.08 -25.27
C HIS A 159 -28.91 32.92 -25.78
N ALA A 160 -30.03 32.26 -26.08
CA ALA A 160 -31.23 32.92 -26.59
C ALA A 160 -31.96 33.73 -25.50
N SER A 161 -31.87 33.29 -24.24
CA SER A 161 -32.46 33.96 -23.09
C SER A 161 -31.49 34.06 -21.91
N PRO A 162 -31.72 35.00 -20.97
CA PRO A 162 -30.97 35.07 -19.71
C PRO A 162 -31.10 33.79 -18.86
N ASP A 163 -32.28 33.15 -18.87
CA ASP A 163 -32.54 31.93 -18.11
C ASP A 163 -31.70 30.75 -18.62
N ASP A 164 -31.52 30.65 -19.94
CA ASP A 164 -30.65 29.64 -20.56
C ASP A 164 -29.17 29.84 -20.16
N ALA A 165 -28.74 31.10 -20.09
CA ALA A 165 -27.38 31.45 -19.66
C ALA A 165 -27.13 31.08 -18.20
N GLU A 166 -28.10 31.32 -17.32
CA GLU A 166 -28.03 30.94 -15.90
C GLU A 166 -28.00 29.41 -15.73
N ALA A 167 -28.84 28.69 -16.47
CA ALA A 167 -28.86 27.23 -16.45
C ALA A 167 -27.51 26.64 -16.91
N ALA A 168 -26.90 27.20 -17.96
CA ALA A 168 -25.59 26.78 -18.44
C ALA A 168 -24.48 27.04 -17.42
N GLU A 169 -24.49 28.20 -16.74
CA GLU A 169 -23.54 28.53 -15.68
C GLU A 169 -23.70 27.62 -14.44
N PHE A 170 -24.93 27.28 -14.07
CA PHE A 170 -25.21 26.31 -13.00
C PHE A 170 -24.70 24.92 -13.36
N LYS A 171 -24.96 24.45 -14.59
CA LYS A 171 -24.45 23.18 -15.11
C LYS A 171 -22.92 23.15 -15.08
N LEU A 172 -22.27 24.24 -15.47
CA LEU A 172 -20.81 24.38 -15.42
C LEU A 172 -20.27 24.21 -14.00
N ASP A 173 -20.87 24.89 -13.01
CA ASP A 173 -20.43 24.76 -11.61
C ASP A 173 -20.60 23.36 -11.06
N LEU A 174 -21.70 22.69 -11.41
CA LEU A 174 -21.93 21.30 -11.02
C LEU A 174 -20.84 20.38 -11.59
N GLN A 175 -20.46 20.55 -12.86
CA GLN A 175 -19.38 19.75 -13.45
C GLN A 175 -18.02 20.09 -12.82
N VAL A 176 -17.72 21.37 -12.57
CA VAL A 176 -16.51 21.81 -11.86
C VAL A 176 -16.41 21.12 -10.49
N ALA A 177 -17.50 21.10 -9.73
CA ALA A 177 -17.54 20.45 -8.43
C ALA A 177 -17.27 18.94 -8.53
N LYS A 178 -17.89 18.24 -9.49
CA LYS A 178 -17.69 16.80 -9.73
C LYS A 178 -16.25 16.48 -10.14
N THR A 179 -15.71 17.22 -11.11
CA THR A 179 -14.34 17.02 -11.61
C THR A 179 -13.31 17.29 -10.52
N THR A 180 -13.46 18.38 -9.77
CA THR A 180 -12.57 18.71 -8.65
C THR A 180 -12.64 17.65 -7.54
N TRP A 181 -13.86 17.19 -7.20
CA TRP A 181 -14.08 16.14 -6.20
C TRP A 181 -13.42 14.81 -6.56
N ALA A 182 -13.49 14.41 -7.83
CA ALA A 182 -12.87 13.17 -8.31
C ALA A 182 -11.34 13.30 -8.33
N TRP A 183 -10.84 14.44 -8.81
CA TRP A 183 -9.41 14.75 -8.85
C TRP A 183 -8.77 14.75 -7.46
N GLU A 184 -9.32 15.51 -6.51
CA GLU A 184 -8.77 15.63 -5.15
C GLU A 184 -8.68 14.26 -4.46
N ARG A 185 -9.66 13.38 -4.66
CA ARG A 185 -9.63 12.00 -4.13
C ARG A 185 -8.61 11.13 -4.83
N SER A 186 -8.54 11.18 -6.16
CA SER A 186 -7.55 10.41 -6.93
C SER A 186 -6.13 10.75 -6.47
N VAL A 187 -5.83 12.04 -6.30
CA VAL A 187 -4.54 12.53 -5.81
C VAL A 187 -4.28 12.13 -4.36
N GLU A 188 -5.27 12.21 -3.47
CA GLU A 188 -5.08 11.83 -2.07
C GLU A 188 -4.75 10.33 -1.95
N HIS A 189 -5.51 9.49 -2.66
CA HIS A 189 -5.22 8.05 -2.73
C HIS A 189 -3.84 7.79 -3.34
N ALA A 190 -3.44 8.50 -4.39
CA ALA A 190 -2.09 8.41 -4.95
C ALA A 190 -1.02 8.82 -3.93
N THR A 191 -1.21 9.92 -3.21
CA THR A 191 -0.28 10.42 -2.20
C THR A 191 -0.07 9.42 -1.07
N LEU A 192 -1.16 8.85 -0.58
CA LEU A 192 -1.14 7.81 0.47
C LEU A 192 -0.56 6.50 -0.05
N ALA A 193 -0.85 6.11 -1.29
CA ALA A 193 -0.24 4.94 -1.93
C ALA A 193 1.29 5.10 -2.01
N ASN A 194 1.79 6.25 -2.46
CA ASN A 194 3.23 6.54 -2.48
C ASN A 194 3.86 6.44 -1.09
N TYR A 195 3.20 7.01 -0.08
CA TYR A 195 3.65 6.93 1.31
C TYR A 195 3.79 5.48 1.79
N TYR A 196 2.80 4.63 1.52
CA TYR A 196 2.85 3.23 1.93
C TYR A 196 3.80 2.38 1.09
N LEU A 197 3.94 2.65 -0.21
CA LEU A 197 4.93 2.01 -1.07
C LEU A 197 6.37 2.27 -0.58
N ASP A 198 6.68 3.51 -0.19
CA ASP A 198 7.98 3.83 0.44
C ASP A 198 8.20 2.96 1.69
N ARG A 199 7.20 2.92 2.58
CA ARG A 199 7.30 2.22 3.87
C ARG A 199 7.41 0.70 3.73
N PHE A 200 6.58 0.08 2.90
CA PHE A 200 6.46 -1.39 2.86
C PHE A 200 7.26 -2.07 1.75
N VAL A 201 7.72 -1.32 0.73
CA VAL A 201 8.38 -1.92 -0.44
C VAL A 201 9.82 -1.41 -0.60
N PHE A 202 10.00 -0.09 -0.58
CA PHE A 202 11.31 0.50 -0.90
C PHE A 202 12.24 0.54 0.31
N ARG A 203 11.72 0.77 1.52
CA ARG A 203 12.54 0.75 2.74
C ARG A 203 13.07 -0.65 3.05
N ARG A 204 14.24 -0.68 3.69
CA ARG A 204 14.95 -1.92 4.07
C ARG A 204 14.38 -2.58 5.34
N TRP A 205 13.69 -1.79 6.16
CA TRP A 205 13.17 -2.22 7.46
C TRP A 205 12.13 -3.35 7.33
N PRO A 206 11.98 -4.20 8.35
CA PRO A 206 10.94 -5.23 8.36
C PRO A 206 9.54 -4.61 8.42
N ASN A 207 8.59 -5.17 7.67
CA ASN A 207 7.20 -4.69 7.64
C ASN A 207 6.53 -4.71 9.02
N TRP A 208 6.87 -5.69 9.87
CA TRP A 208 6.34 -5.78 11.23
C TRP A 208 6.71 -4.56 12.09
N ALA A 209 7.91 -4.00 11.91
CA ALA A 209 8.35 -2.83 12.67
C ALA A 209 7.52 -1.58 12.27
N PHE A 210 7.22 -1.43 10.99
CA PHE A 210 6.35 -0.37 10.51
C PHE A 210 4.89 -0.56 10.96
N GLY A 211 4.39 -1.80 10.94
CA GLY A 211 3.06 -2.14 11.43
C GLY A 211 2.90 -1.78 12.92
N LEU A 212 3.89 -2.11 13.75
CA LEU A 212 3.92 -1.72 15.16
C LEU A 212 3.93 -0.19 15.31
N ARG A 213 4.82 0.51 14.59
CA ARG A 213 4.88 1.97 14.65
C ARG A 213 3.56 2.62 14.21
N MET A 214 2.92 2.13 13.16
CA MET A 214 1.62 2.64 12.72
C MET A 214 0.51 2.42 13.74
N ARG A 215 0.58 1.31 14.48
CA ARG A 215 -0.40 0.97 15.51
C ARG A 215 -0.26 1.85 16.75
N TYR A 216 0.96 2.07 17.22
CA TYR A 216 1.21 2.78 18.48
C TYR A 216 1.48 4.28 18.32
N PHE A 217 2.03 4.69 17.17
CA PHE A 217 2.42 6.08 16.90
C PHE A 217 1.97 6.50 15.49
N PRO A 218 0.66 6.60 15.22
CA PRO A 218 0.15 6.98 13.91
C PRO A 218 0.49 8.45 13.59
N ASN A 219 1.12 8.67 12.44
CA ASN A 219 1.36 10.02 11.93
C ASN A 219 0.12 10.57 11.21
N ASP A 220 0.20 11.81 10.72
CA ASP A 220 -0.89 12.46 10.00
C ASP A 220 -1.38 11.65 8.79
N LEU A 221 -0.45 11.13 7.97
CA LEU A 221 -0.79 10.31 6.79
C LEU A 221 -1.46 8.98 7.17
N ASP A 222 -1.06 8.35 8.28
CA ASP A 222 -1.70 7.14 8.78
C ASP A 222 -3.15 7.43 9.20
N ARG A 223 -3.40 8.59 9.83
CA ARG A 223 -4.74 9.03 10.26
C ARG A 223 -5.61 9.41 9.05
N ARG A 224 -5.07 10.18 8.10
CA ARG A 224 -5.74 10.53 6.84
C ARG A 224 -6.13 9.31 6.05
N SER A 225 -5.21 8.34 5.93
CA SER A 225 -5.48 7.06 5.28
C SER A 225 -6.63 6.30 5.95
N LYS A 226 -6.56 6.13 7.27
CA LYS A 226 -7.62 5.45 8.02
C LYS A 226 -8.96 6.15 7.83
N HIS A 227 -9.01 7.47 8.02
CA HIS A 227 -10.22 8.27 7.86
C HIS A 227 -10.79 8.18 6.44
N LEU A 228 -9.94 8.32 5.41
CA LEU A 228 -10.37 8.28 4.02
C LEU A 228 -10.94 6.91 3.64
N LEU A 229 -10.33 5.82 4.10
CA LEU A 229 -10.82 4.47 3.85
C LEU A 229 -12.12 4.16 4.63
N GLU A 230 -12.30 4.72 5.82
CA GLU A 230 -13.50 4.51 6.64
C GLU A 230 -14.69 5.36 6.19
N THR A 231 -14.45 6.61 5.80
CA THR A 231 -15.51 7.60 5.54
C THR A 231 -15.70 7.95 4.07
N GLY A 232 -14.68 7.71 3.22
CA GLY A 232 -14.65 8.21 1.85
C GLY A 232 -14.50 9.74 1.73
N SER A 233 -14.28 10.44 2.86
CA SER A 233 -14.04 11.89 2.88
C SER A 233 -12.57 12.23 3.11
N LEU A 234 -12.14 13.34 2.50
CA LEU A 234 -10.80 13.88 2.69
C LEU A 234 -10.74 14.57 4.05
N LEU A 235 -9.83 14.11 4.90
CA LEU A 235 -9.46 14.86 6.09
C LEU A 235 -8.61 16.05 5.61
N ARG A 236 -9.15 17.27 5.68
CA ARG A 236 -8.36 18.45 5.34
C ARG A 236 -7.22 18.58 6.35
N GLU A 237 -6.02 18.86 5.86
CA GLU A 237 -4.92 19.29 6.73
C GLU A 237 -5.45 20.45 7.60
N PRO A 238 -5.27 20.41 8.93
CA PRO A 238 -5.44 21.63 9.71
C PRO A 238 -4.47 22.63 9.12
N ASP A 239 -4.98 23.73 8.57
CA ASP A 239 -4.17 24.80 8.03
C ASP A 239 -3.12 25.13 9.09
N ALA A 240 -1.82 25.12 8.75
CA ALA A 240 -0.77 25.57 9.67
C ALA A 240 -0.98 27.05 10.12
N SER A 241 -1.94 27.75 9.50
CA SER A 241 -2.43 29.08 9.87
C SER A 241 -3.72 29.08 10.71
N SER A 242 -4.39 27.95 10.89
CA SER A 242 -5.37 27.78 11.97
C SER A 242 -4.60 27.38 13.22
N ASN A 243 -4.55 28.26 14.21
CA ASN A 243 -4.03 27.92 15.54
C ASN A 243 -4.61 26.55 15.95
N PRO A 244 -3.80 25.63 16.48
CA PRO A 244 -4.34 24.40 17.04
C PRO A 244 -5.26 24.84 18.18
N GLU A 245 -6.58 24.78 17.96
CA GLU A 245 -7.51 24.70 19.07
C GLU A 245 -7.08 23.47 19.85
N LEU A 246 -6.48 23.72 21.01
CA LEU A 246 -6.16 22.70 21.99
C LEU A 246 -7.42 21.88 22.22
N ASP A 247 -7.35 20.60 21.84
CA ASP A 247 -8.39 19.62 22.12
C ASP A 247 -8.70 19.68 23.63
N PRO A 248 -9.94 20.01 24.04
CA PRO A 248 -10.30 20.10 25.45
C PRO A 248 -10.16 18.76 26.19
N ASN A 249 -9.90 17.67 25.47
CA ASN A 249 -9.66 16.34 26.03
C ASN A 249 -8.18 15.91 26.04
N MET A 250 -7.22 16.80 25.76
CA MET A 250 -5.80 16.45 25.88
C MET A 250 -5.42 16.42 27.37
N PRO A 251 -5.09 15.24 27.96
CA PRO A 251 -4.61 15.19 29.34
C PRO A 251 -3.25 15.90 29.42
N ILE A 252 -3.16 16.86 30.34
CA ILE A 252 -1.93 17.57 30.69
C ILE A 252 -0.94 16.60 31.33
#